data_AF-A0A8J6WL11-F1
#
_entry.id   AF-A0A8J6WL11-F1
#
_cell.length_a   1.000
_cell.length_b   1.000
_cell.length_c   1.000
_cell.angle_alpha   90.00
_cell.angle_beta   90.00
_cell.angle_gamma   90.00
#
_symmetry.space_group_name_H-M   'P 1'
#
loop_
_entity.id
_entity.type
_entity.pdbx_description
1 polymer ?
#
loop_
_entity_poly.entity_id
_entity_poly.type
_entity_poly.pdbx_seq_one_letter_code
_entity_poly.pdbx_strand_id
1 'polypeptide(L)'
;MPTLTQPQTLIPPSTHPHADVIHRLEAGGSMLPDTPENLMQIIGIYKAYAVPMDFYWRDLLYIAERVFLNPIPAFKYFLPQEYLDLPNHYAGDTADLRIWRGEATAHPELLEFMEKGELKRKLPKLFHHLWHDRVNMEFAEACMRAMLWHQDMGGRFNDYLYTEEYKGACDRAIRAYFKGNPAMLGLHKLFPEMFYEKCRELSYYSNLGLFWEVMAPVFFEMSDIYDEGGFAGVPAAMDFLVNGIFAVAGRPIYHHVYVGDECFELIPKSCGFTWLYEAALPYVEAVFYRTAPFRGTKSYNAQAGQVPQDQNDFHYGILYADVFPVGSAGIPPTLLMQDMLHFLPPYLLEYYQQHCRGEDDMLIQLGITFQRSMYNVTSAVIQALRAALLYPLDDQNPRHLMANRQFFEAQMDRFVRPEARLRDVQRQDYR
;
A
#
# COMPACT_ATOMS: atom_id res chain seq x y z
N MET A 1 27.80 -38.24 24.01
CA MET A 1 27.53 -37.10 23.12
C MET A 1 26.36 -37.51 22.23
N PRO A 2 25.18 -36.87 22.34
CA PRO A 2 24.12 -37.14 21.40
C PRO A 2 24.46 -36.44 20.09
N THR A 3 24.64 -37.23 19.04
CA THR A 3 24.77 -36.77 17.66
C THR A 3 23.48 -36.05 17.30
N LEU A 4 23.52 -34.72 17.17
CA LEU A 4 22.42 -33.93 16.62
C LEU A 4 22.27 -34.36 15.16
N THR A 5 21.30 -35.23 14.89
CA THR A 5 20.85 -35.56 13.54
C THR A 5 20.41 -34.27 12.87
N GLN A 6 21.15 -33.83 11.84
CA GLN A 6 20.67 -32.77 10.96
C GLN A 6 19.31 -33.20 10.38
N PRO A 7 18.29 -32.34 10.37
CA PRO A 7 16.99 -32.70 9.79
C PRO A 7 17.19 -33.11 8.33
N GLN A 8 16.74 -34.32 8.00
CA GLN A 8 16.83 -34.86 6.66
C GLN A 8 15.96 -34.01 5.73
N THR A 9 16.58 -33.31 4.78
CA THR A 9 15.85 -32.52 3.78
C THR A 9 15.08 -33.45 2.86
N LEU A 10 13.74 -33.29 2.81
CA LEU A 10 12.83 -34.17 2.06
C LEU A 10 12.86 -33.93 0.54
N ILE A 11 13.45 -32.81 0.10
CA ILE A 11 13.61 -32.41 -1.30
C ILE A 11 15.05 -31.92 -1.53
N PRO A 12 15.62 -32.07 -2.76
CA PRO A 12 16.98 -31.58 -3.09
C PRO A 12 17.09 -30.06 -2.92
N PRO A 13 18.27 -29.43 -2.88
CA PRO A 13 18.34 -27.95 -2.86
C PRO A 13 17.82 -27.33 -4.16
N SER A 14 17.16 -26.17 -4.08
CA SER A 14 16.83 -25.35 -5.26
C SER A 14 18.10 -24.94 -6.03
N THR A 15 18.01 -24.92 -7.35
CA THR A 15 19.09 -24.46 -8.25
C THR A 15 18.87 -23.03 -8.77
N HIS A 16 17.79 -22.37 -8.30
CA HIS A 16 17.42 -21.03 -8.72
C HIS A 16 18.48 -19.99 -8.29
N PRO A 17 18.72 -18.91 -9.06
CA PRO A 17 19.71 -17.88 -8.70
C PRO A 17 19.50 -17.21 -7.33
N HIS A 18 18.28 -17.23 -6.82
CA HIS A 18 17.89 -16.72 -5.50
C HIS A 18 17.59 -17.87 -4.50
N ALA A 19 18.30 -19.00 -4.59
CA ALA A 19 18.06 -20.19 -3.75
C ALA A 19 18.04 -19.88 -2.24
N ASP A 20 18.93 -19.02 -1.75
CA ASP A 20 18.98 -18.65 -0.32
C ASP A 20 17.69 -17.96 0.15
N VAL A 21 17.06 -17.17 -0.73
CA VAL A 21 15.77 -16.52 -0.45
C VAL A 21 14.66 -17.56 -0.41
N ILE A 22 14.66 -18.50 -1.37
CA ILE A 22 13.67 -19.58 -1.45
C ILE A 22 13.74 -20.47 -0.21
N HIS A 23 14.94 -20.85 0.24
CA HIS A 23 15.09 -21.68 1.44
C HIS A 23 14.58 -20.97 2.69
N ARG A 24 14.73 -19.63 2.79
CA ARG A 24 14.11 -18.86 3.88
C ARG A 24 12.59 -18.87 3.79
N LEU A 25 12.01 -18.70 2.60
CA LEU A 25 10.55 -18.76 2.40
C LEU A 25 10.00 -20.17 2.74
N GLU A 26 10.70 -21.23 2.35
CA GLU A 26 10.36 -22.61 2.68
C GLU A 26 10.42 -22.89 4.19
N ALA A 27 11.29 -22.18 4.92
CA ALA A 27 11.37 -22.21 6.37
C ALA A 27 10.34 -21.32 7.08
N GLY A 28 9.43 -20.68 6.34
CA GLY A 28 8.41 -19.78 6.88
C GLY A 28 8.91 -18.37 7.16
N GLY A 29 10.08 -18.03 6.66
CA GLY A 29 10.69 -16.70 6.81
C GLY A 29 10.33 -15.73 5.68
N SER A 30 11.01 -14.60 5.72
CA SER A 30 10.88 -13.47 4.78
C SER A 30 11.92 -13.54 3.65
N MET A 31 11.68 -12.78 2.58
CA MET A 31 12.69 -12.50 1.57
C MET A 31 13.91 -11.76 2.14
N LEU A 32 13.76 -11.09 3.29
CA LEU A 32 14.86 -10.44 3.99
C LEU A 32 15.59 -11.36 4.98
N PRO A 33 16.89 -11.12 5.24
CA PRO A 33 17.60 -11.76 6.34
C PRO A 33 16.95 -11.44 7.70
N ASP A 34 16.87 -12.44 8.58
CA ASP A 34 16.39 -12.25 9.95
C ASP A 34 17.51 -11.70 10.84
N THR A 35 17.51 -10.38 11.04
CA THR A 35 18.47 -9.69 11.89
C THR A 35 17.74 -8.66 12.75
N PRO A 36 18.22 -8.37 13.98
CA PRO A 36 17.62 -7.32 14.82
C PRO A 36 17.57 -5.96 14.13
N GLU A 37 18.60 -5.66 13.34
CA GLU A 37 18.69 -4.43 12.54
C GLU A 37 17.58 -4.34 11.48
N ASN A 38 17.35 -5.41 10.70
CA ASN A 38 16.24 -5.44 9.75
C ASN A 38 14.89 -5.34 10.47
N LEU A 39 14.72 -6.03 11.61
CA LEU A 39 13.46 -5.96 12.37
C LEU A 39 13.16 -4.52 12.83
N MET A 40 14.14 -3.84 13.46
CA MET A 40 14.02 -2.44 13.89
C MET A 40 13.67 -1.51 12.72
N GLN A 41 14.39 -1.65 11.60
CA GLN A 41 14.13 -0.91 10.37
C GLN A 41 12.71 -1.11 9.84
N ILE A 42 12.27 -2.37 9.76
CA ILE A 42 10.96 -2.76 9.25
C ILE A 42 9.85 -2.12 10.10
N ILE A 43 9.91 -2.34 11.42
CA ILE A 43 8.88 -1.85 12.33
C ILE A 43 8.89 -0.31 12.42
N GLY A 44 10.08 0.29 12.46
CA GLY A 44 10.19 1.74 12.52
C GLY A 44 9.59 2.43 11.29
N ILE A 45 9.74 1.84 10.11
CA ILE A 45 9.06 2.30 8.91
C ILE A 45 7.56 2.05 8.96
N TYR A 46 7.10 0.91 9.46
CA TYR A 46 5.66 0.66 9.60
C TYR A 46 5.01 1.73 10.48
N LYS A 47 5.65 2.12 11.60
CA LYS A 47 5.21 3.25 12.43
C LYS A 47 5.17 4.57 11.66
N ALA A 48 6.27 4.93 11.00
CA ALA A 48 6.39 6.19 10.27
C ALA A 48 5.42 6.29 9.08
N TYR A 49 5.08 5.15 8.48
CA TYR A 49 4.16 5.07 7.35
C TYR A 49 2.68 5.02 7.78
N ALA A 50 2.38 4.40 8.92
CA ALA A 50 1.00 4.25 9.39
C ALA A 50 0.32 5.61 9.62
N VAL A 51 1.06 6.62 10.10
CA VAL A 51 0.51 7.96 10.38
C VAL A 51 0.02 8.68 9.10
N PRO A 52 0.83 8.87 8.05
CA PRO A 52 0.33 9.45 6.80
C PRO A 52 -0.67 8.52 6.10
N MET A 53 -0.54 7.19 6.23
CA MET A 53 -1.55 6.25 5.74
C MET A 53 -2.92 6.46 6.39
N ASP A 54 -2.97 6.78 7.69
CA ASP A 54 -4.21 7.13 8.39
C ASP A 54 -4.88 8.38 7.80
N PHE A 55 -4.10 9.36 7.36
CA PHE A 55 -4.64 10.48 6.57
C PHE A 55 -5.12 10.03 5.20
N TYR A 56 -4.31 9.24 4.49
CA TYR A 56 -4.59 8.86 3.10
C TYR A 56 -5.90 8.10 2.97
N TRP A 57 -6.17 7.10 3.82
CA TRP A 57 -7.40 6.32 3.67
C TRP A 57 -8.65 7.19 3.91
N ARG A 58 -8.60 8.09 4.90
CA ARG A 58 -9.70 9.02 5.21
C ARG A 58 -9.97 9.97 4.06
N ASP A 59 -8.91 10.55 3.50
CA ASP A 59 -9.04 11.54 2.42
C ASP A 59 -9.39 10.89 1.08
N LEU A 60 -8.91 9.67 0.80
CA LEU A 60 -9.34 8.88 -0.36
C LEU A 60 -10.85 8.59 -0.30
N LEU A 61 -11.36 8.17 0.85
CA LEU A 61 -12.80 7.97 1.06
C LEU A 61 -13.55 9.30 0.94
N TYR A 62 -13.10 10.36 1.61
CA TYR A 62 -13.71 11.69 1.49
C TYR A 62 -13.82 12.17 0.03
N ILE A 63 -12.77 11.98 -0.77
CA ILE A 63 -12.76 12.34 -2.18
C ILE A 63 -13.79 11.52 -2.97
N ALA A 64 -13.81 10.20 -2.78
CA ALA A 64 -14.74 9.31 -3.46
C ALA A 64 -16.21 9.62 -3.10
N GLU A 65 -16.46 9.80 -1.81
CA GLU A 65 -17.80 9.82 -1.22
C GLU A 65 -18.47 11.19 -1.24
N ARG A 66 -17.70 12.27 -1.03
CA ARG A 66 -18.23 13.64 -0.81
C ARG A 66 -17.78 14.64 -1.86
N VAL A 67 -16.49 14.64 -2.22
CA VAL A 67 -15.98 15.53 -3.27
C VAL A 67 -16.57 15.09 -4.62
N PHE A 68 -16.55 13.78 -4.89
CA PHE A 68 -17.14 13.12 -6.04
C PHE A 68 -16.83 13.85 -7.35
N LEU A 69 -17.86 14.38 -8.03
CA LEU A 69 -17.74 15.03 -9.35
C LEU A 69 -17.64 16.54 -9.27
N ASN A 70 -17.15 17.10 -8.16
CA ASN A 70 -16.91 18.54 -8.06
C ASN A 70 -16.00 18.99 -9.23
N PRO A 71 -16.46 19.89 -10.13
CA PRO A 71 -15.69 20.30 -11.30
C PRO A 71 -14.42 21.08 -10.94
N ILE A 72 -14.40 21.72 -9.78
CA ILE A 72 -13.28 22.51 -9.27
C ILE A 72 -12.99 22.05 -7.83
N PRO A 73 -12.34 20.89 -7.65
CA PRO A 73 -12.10 20.31 -6.35
C PRO A 73 -10.89 20.97 -5.66
N ALA A 74 -10.88 22.31 -5.57
CA ALA A 74 -9.74 23.11 -5.09
C ALA A 74 -9.32 22.77 -3.64
N PHE A 75 -10.25 22.26 -2.85
CA PHE A 75 -10.05 21.91 -1.43
C PHE A 75 -10.17 20.40 -1.18
N LYS A 76 -9.96 19.55 -2.19
CA LYS A 76 -10.16 18.10 -2.04
C LYS A 76 -9.33 17.43 -0.95
N TYR A 77 -8.22 18.04 -0.53
CA TYR A 77 -7.35 17.56 0.55
C TYR A 77 -7.66 18.20 1.91
N PHE A 78 -8.73 18.98 2.02
CA PHE A 78 -9.12 19.64 3.26
C PHE A 78 -10.07 18.72 4.01
N LEU A 79 -9.50 17.69 4.63
CA LEU A 79 -10.26 16.67 5.31
C LEU A 79 -11.20 17.28 6.38
N PRO A 80 -12.53 17.06 6.29
CA PRO A 80 -13.48 17.54 7.28
C PRO A 80 -13.28 16.87 8.63
N GLN A 81 -13.75 17.52 9.71
CA GLN A 81 -13.66 16.96 11.05
C GLN A 81 -14.39 15.61 11.17
N GLU A 82 -15.54 15.46 10.51
CA GLU A 82 -16.29 14.18 10.46
C GLU A 82 -15.48 13.01 9.89
N TYR A 83 -14.52 13.24 8.97
CA TYR A 83 -13.65 12.19 8.45
C TYR A 83 -12.41 11.94 9.30
N LEU A 84 -11.98 12.94 10.10
CA LEU A 84 -10.97 12.75 11.15
C LEU A 84 -11.52 11.95 12.33
N ASP A 85 -12.78 12.20 12.66
CA ASP A 85 -13.51 11.51 13.73
C ASP A 85 -14.17 10.20 13.26
N LEU A 86 -14.10 9.90 11.95
CA LEU A 86 -14.65 8.67 11.37
C LEU A 86 -13.98 7.47 12.05
N PRO A 87 -14.74 6.61 12.77
CA PRO A 87 -14.16 5.45 13.41
C PRO A 87 -13.61 4.47 12.37
N ASN A 88 -12.34 4.10 12.48
CA ASN A 88 -11.75 3.03 11.70
C ASN A 88 -12.38 1.70 12.13
N HIS A 89 -12.86 0.89 11.17
CA HIS A 89 -13.53 -0.37 11.47
C HIS A 89 -12.64 -1.45 12.13
N TYR A 90 -11.32 -1.20 12.21
CA TYR A 90 -10.33 -2.15 12.71
C TYR A 90 -9.50 -1.63 13.91
N ALA A 91 -9.89 -0.49 14.49
CA ALA A 91 -9.23 0.11 15.64
C ALA A 91 -10.21 0.61 16.70
N GLY A 92 -9.76 0.64 17.95
CA GLY A 92 -10.56 1.08 19.10
C GLY A 92 -11.62 0.08 19.55
N ASP A 93 -12.38 0.48 20.57
CA ASP A 93 -13.31 -0.41 21.28
C ASP A 93 -14.58 -0.74 20.50
N THR A 94 -14.92 0.07 19.49
CA THR A 94 -16.10 -0.11 18.63
C THR A 94 -15.79 -0.77 17.29
N ALA A 95 -14.58 -1.31 17.12
CA ALA A 95 -14.16 -1.95 15.88
C ALA A 95 -15.00 -3.20 15.56
N ASP A 96 -15.28 -3.41 14.27
CA ASP A 96 -15.90 -4.65 13.77
C ASP A 96 -14.98 -5.86 13.98
N LEU A 97 -13.68 -5.64 13.79
CA LEU A 97 -12.60 -6.58 14.04
C LEU A 97 -11.43 -5.78 14.59
N ARG A 98 -11.23 -5.80 15.90
CA ARG A 98 -10.17 -5.03 16.55
C ARG A 98 -8.80 -5.64 16.21
N ILE A 99 -8.05 -4.97 15.35
CA ILE A 99 -6.64 -5.25 15.06
C ILE A 99 -5.76 -4.38 15.95
N TRP A 100 -5.97 -3.07 15.90
CA TRP A 100 -5.19 -2.12 16.71
C TRP A 100 -5.90 -1.80 18.01
N ARG A 101 -5.13 -1.83 19.11
CA ARG A 101 -5.63 -1.55 20.45
C ARG A 101 -5.80 -0.06 20.75
N GLY A 102 -5.24 0.83 19.92
CA GLY A 102 -5.31 2.29 20.07
C GLY A 102 -6.68 2.90 19.72
N GLU A 103 -6.65 4.18 19.33
CA GLU A 103 -7.85 4.99 19.09
C GLU A 103 -8.54 4.62 17.76
N ALA A 104 -9.87 4.76 17.70
CA ALA A 104 -10.62 4.55 16.45
C ALA A 104 -10.54 5.74 15.50
N THR A 105 -10.32 6.94 16.04
CA THR A 105 -10.24 8.22 15.31
C THR A 105 -8.83 8.44 14.75
N ALA A 106 -8.63 9.56 14.06
CA ALA A 106 -7.33 9.90 13.48
C ALA A 106 -6.22 9.89 14.55
N HIS A 107 -5.06 9.35 14.19
CA HIS A 107 -3.94 9.15 15.11
C HIS A 107 -3.49 10.50 15.73
N PRO A 108 -3.16 10.57 17.04
CA PRO A 108 -2.78 11.82 17.69
C PRO A 108 -1.62 12.58 17.03
N GLU A 109 -0.58 11.87 16.58
CA GLU A 109 0.53 12.50 15.82
C GLU A 109 0.08 13.12 14.49
N LEU A 110 -0.88 12.52 13.80
CA LEU A 110 -1.46 13.08 12.58
C LEU A 110 -2.21 14.38 12.91
N LEU A 111 -3.04 14.36 13.95
CA LEU A 111 -3.79 15.54 14.38
C LEU A 111 -2.87 16.69 14.80
N GLU A 112 -1.79 16.39 15.53
CA GLU A 112 -0.80 17.38 15.90
C GLU A 112 -0.09 17.97 14.68
N PHE A 113 0.33 17.13 13.72
CA PHE A 113 0.95 17.58 12.49
C PHE A 113 0.00 18.43 11.64
N MET A 114 -1.27 18.04 11.52
CA MET A 114 -2.27 18.84 10.79
C MET A 114 -2.58 20.18 11.45
N GLU A 115 -2.43 20.29 12.78
CA GLU A 115 -2.67 21.53 13.51
C GLU A 115 -1.46 22.49 13.44
N LYS A 116 -0.24 21.96 13.49
CA LYS A 116 0.98 22.77 13.71
C LYS A 116 1.99 22.72 12.57
N GLY A 117 1.94 21.67 11.75
CA GLY A 117 2.90 21.37 10.69
C GLY A 117 4.36 21.27 11.16
N GLU A 118 5.28 21.21 10.20
CA GLU A 118 6.73 21.34 10.37
C GLU A 118 7.10 22.68 11.04
N LEU A 119 6.31 23.73 10.80
CA LEU A 119 6.52 25.05 11.40
C LEU A 119 6.30 25.05 12.91
N LYS A 120 5.71 23.99 13.48
CA LYS A 120 5.37 23.84 14.91
C LYS A 120 4.53 25.01 15.43
N ARG A 121 3.68 25.57 14.57
CA ARG A 121 2.85 26.75 14.84
C ARG A 121 1.45 26.50 14.33
N LYS A 122 0.46 26.77 15.19
CA LYS A 122 -0.95 26.65 14.83
C LYS A 122 -1.31 27.69 13.76
N LEU A 123 -1.52 27.25 12.53
CA LEU A 123 -1.97 28.08 11.42
C LEU A 123 -3.28 27.53 10.84
N PRO A 124 -4.10 28.36 10.17
CA PRO A 124 -5.20 27.86 9.38
C PRO A 124 -4.73 26.85 8.31
N LYS A 125 -5.50 25.77 8.09
CA LYS A 125 -5.21 24.72 7.09
C LYS A 125 -4.78 25.28 5.73
N LEU A 126 -5.43 26.35 5.26
CA LEU A 126 -5.08 27.00 4.00
C LEU A 126 -3.60 27.42 3.92
N PHE A 127 -3.02 27.97 4.99
CA PHE A 127 -1.63 28.41 4.98
C PHE A 127 -0.66 27.23 5.03
N HIS A 128 -0.95 26.20 5.83
CA HIS A 128 -0.22 24.94 5.80
C HIS A 128 -0.16 24.38 4.37
N HIS A 129 -1.30 24.35 3.67
CA HIS A 129 -1.34 23.85 2.30
C HIS A 129 -0.60 24.73 1.28
N LEU A 130 -0.74 26.06 1.37
CA LEU A 130 -0.05 26.98 0.46
C LEU A 130 1.47 26.98 0.64
N TRP A 131 1.95 26.67 1.85
CA TRP A 131 3.38 26.59 2.17
C TRP A 131 3.97 25.18 2.03
N HIS A 132 3.19 24.23 1.50
CA HIS A 132 3.58 22.81 1.39
C HIS A 132 3.90 22.14 2.74
N ASP A 133 3.36 22.68 3.82
CA ASP A 133 3.49 22.17 5.18
C ASP A 133 2.30 21.23 5.49
N ARG A 134 2.25 20.10 4.79
CA ARG A 134 1.09 19.18 4.79
C ARG A 134 1.49 17.77 4.38
N VAL A 135 0.59 16.82 4.64
CA VAL A 135 0.66 15.46 4.11
C VAL A 135 0.54 15.48 2.58
N ASN A 136 1.44 14.81 1.86
CA ASN A 136 1.56 14.74 0.41
C ASN A 136 0.59 13.73 -0.22
N MET A 137 -0.71 14.04 -0.14
CA MET A 137 -1.80 13.20 -0.66
C MET A 137 -1.69 12.83 -2.16
N GLU A 138 -0.92 13.56 -2.95
CA GLU A 138 -0.66 13.24 -4.35
C GLU A 138 0.01 11.87 -4.53
N PHE A 139 0.76 11.40 -3.53
CA PHE A 139 1.32 10.05 -3.53
C PHE A 139 0.19 8.99 -3.49
N ALA A 140 -0.80 9.18 -2.61
CA ALA A 140 -1.97 8.31 -2.53
C ALA A 140 -2.72 8.23 -3.86
N GLU A 141 -2.95 9.39 -4.50
CA GLU A 141 -3.59 9.42 -5.82
C GLU A 141 -2.72 8.80 -6.92
N ALA A 142 -1.38 8.88 -6.82
CA ALA A 142 -0.48 8.22 -7.76
C ALA A 142 -0.60 6.69 -7.66
N CYS A 143 -0.70 6.15 -6.44
CA CYS A 143 -0.98 4.73 -6.21
C CYS A 143 -2.35 4.33 -6.75
N MET A 144 -3.40 5.11 -6.47
CA MET A 144 -4.75 4.85 -6.97
C MET A 144 -4.79 4.87 -8.51
N ARG A 145 -4.15 5.87 -9.15
CA ARG A 145 -4.06 5.94 -10.62
C ARG A 145 -3.29 4.75 -11.19
N ALA A 146 -2.26 4.27 -10.50
CA ALA A 146 -1.57 3.06 -10.90
C ALA A 146 -2.51 1.83 -10.85
N MET A 147 -3.32 1.69 -9.81
CA MET A 147 -4.32 0.60 -9.73
C MET A 147 -5.40 0.71 -10.80
N LEU A 148 -5.88 1.92 -11.11
CA LEU A 148 -6.89 2.14 -12.16
C LEU A 148 -6.36 1.78 -13.56
N TRP A 149 -5.11 2.17 -13.86
CA TRP A 149 -4.57 2.08 -15.21
C TRP A 149 -4.01 0.70 -15.55
N HIS A 150 -3.45 -0.01 -14.57
CA HIS A 150 -2.97 -1.37 -14.79
C HIS A 150 -4.15 -2.35 -14.81
N GLN A 151 -4.16 -3.24 -15.80
CA GLN A 151 -5.18 -4.29 -15.93
C GLN A 151 -4.57 -5.68 -15.67
N ASP A 152 -5.43 -6.70 -15.65
CA ASP A 152 -5.06 -8.12 -15.48
C ASP A 152 -4.30 -8.43 -14.17
N MET A 153 -4.65 -7.71 -13.10
CA MET A 153 -4.04 -7.87 -11.77
C MET A 153 -4.81 -8.83 -10.84
N GLY A 154 -5.77 -9.58 -11.40
CA GLY A 154 -6.71 -10.41 -10.66
C GLY A 154 -7.93 -9.65 -10.14
N GLY A 155 -8.81 -10.37 -9.41
CA GLY A 155 -10.09 -9.86 -8.95
C GLY A 155 -11.12 -9.65 -10.08
N ARG A 156 -12.31 -9.17 -9.72
CA ARG A 156 -13.38 -8.84 -10.70
C ARG A 156 -13.87 -7.40 -10.61
N PHE A 157 -13.16 -6.57 -9.83
CA PHE A 157 -13.54 -5.18 -9.56
C PHE A 157 -13.62 -4.36 -10.85
N ASN A 158 -12.55 -4.38 -11.67
CA ASN A 158 -12.50 -3.63 -12.93
C ASN A 158 -13.58 -4.09 -13.91
N ASP A 159 -13.81 -5.39 -14.05
CA ASP A 159 -14.82 -5.94 -14.95
C ASP A 159 -16.23 -5.43 -14.62
N TYR A 160 -16.56 -5.35 -13.32
CA TYR A 160 -17.83 -4.82 -12.86
C TYR A 160 -18.04 -3.35 -13.25
N LEU A 161 -16.97 -2.55 -13.27
CA LEU A 161 -17.04 -1.15 -13.66
C LEU A 161 -17.55 -0.96 -15.09
N TYR A 162 -17.47 -1.98 -15.96
CA TYR A 162 -17.97 -1.93 -17.34
C TYR A 162 -19.40 -2.45 -17.51
N THR A 163 -20.03 -2.95 -16.45
CA THR A 163 -21.39 -3.49 -16.50
C THR A 163 -22.44 -2.39 -16.67
N GLU A 164 -23.58 -2.76 -17.26
CA GLU A 164 -24.74 -1.85 -17.38
C GLU A 164 -25.33 -1.50 -16.00
N GLU A 165 -25.17 -2.39 -15.02
CA GLU A 165 -25.58 -2.14 -13.63
C GLU A 165 -24.80 -0.97 -13.03
N TYR A 166 -23.47 -1.01 -13.11
CA TYR A 166 -22.60 0.04 -12.60
C TYR A 166 -22.80 1.36 -13.37
N LYS A 167 -22.92 1.32 -14.70
CA LYS A 167 -23.25 2.50 -15.53
C LYS A 167 -24.57 3.13 -15.11
N GLY A 168 -25.59 2.31 -14.88
CA GLY A 168 -26.90 2.76 -14.41
C GLY A 168 -26.83 3.39 -13.01
N ALA A 169 -26.04 2.84 -12.09
CA ALA A 169 -25.81 3.43 -10.79
C ALA A 169 -25.08 4.78 -10.89
N CYS A 170 -24.05 4.87 -11.73
CA CYS A 170 -23.32 6.09 -12.02
C CYS A 170 -24.25 7.18 -12.58
N ASP A 171 -25.06 6.89 -13.59
CA ASP A 171 -25.97 7.87 -14.19
C ASP A 171 -26.95 8.44 -13.16
N ARG A 172 -27.49 7.61 -12.25
CA ARG A 172 -28.34 8.08 -11.15
C ARG A 172 -27.59 9.04 -10.21
N ALA A 173 -26.39 8.66 -9.77
CA ALA A 173 -25.57 9.48 -8.88
C ALA A 173 -25.14 10.80 -9.54
N ILE A 174 -24.72 10.77 -10.80
CA ILE A 174 -24.32 11.96 -11.58
C ILE A 174 -25.49 12.95 -11.68
N ARG A 175 -26.69 12.47 -12.04
CA ARG A 175 -27.88 13.30 -12.16
C ARG A 175 -28.30 13.90 -10.82
N ALA A 176 -28.20 13.12 -9.74
CA ALA A 176 -28.48 13.60 -8.39
C ALA A 176 -27.49 14.69 -7.97
N TYR A 177 -26.19 14.44 -8.15
CA TYR A 177 -25.12 15.37 -7.80
C TYR A 177 -25.22 16.70 -8.54
N PHE A 178 -25.50 16.67 -9.86
CA PHE A 178 -25.65 17.88 -10.67
C PHE A 178 -27.08 18.42 -10.75
N LYS A 179 -28.03 17.94 -9.94
CA LYS A 179 -29.45 18.35 -10.01
C LYS A 179 -29.65 19.87 -9.97
N GLY A 180 -28.81 20.59 -9.22
CA GLY A 180 -28.82 22.06 -9.13
C GLY A 180 -27.97 22.81 -10.17
N ASN A 181 -27.27 22.10 -11.07
CA ASN A 181 -26.33 22.67 -12.02
C ASN A 181 -26.68 22.25 -13.46
N PRO A 182 -27.54 23.01 -14.17
CA PRO A 182 -28.03 22.65 -15.49
C PRO A 182 -26.92 22.62 -16.56
N ALA A 183 -25.85 23.40 -16.39
CA ALA A 183 -24.70 23.37 -17.30
C ALA A 183 -23.98 22.02 -17.24
N MET A 184 -23.75 21.50 -16.02
CA MET A 184 -23.11 20.20 -15.83
C MET A 184 -24.00 19.04 -16.28
N LEU A 185 -25.32 19.12 -16.05
CA LEU A 185 -26.27 18.15 -16.60
C LEU A 185 -26.31 18.17 -18.14
N GLY A 186 -26.21 19.36 -18.74
CA GLY A 186 -26.08 19.53 -20.18
C GLY A 186 -24.81 18.87 -20.70
N LEU A 187 -23.69 19.07 -20.01
CA LEU A 187 -22.41 18.45 -20.35
C LEU A 187 -22.47 16.91 -20.22
N HIS A 188 -23.10 16.39 -19.17
CA HIS A 188 -23.32 14.94 -18.99
C HIS A 188 -24.16 14.35 -20.11
N LYS A 189 -25.19 15.06 -20.55
CA LYS A 189 -26.03 14.63 -21.68
C LYS A 189 -25.25 14.58 -23.00
N LEU A 190 -24.32 15.51 -23.22
CA LEU A 190 -23.53 15.60 -24.46
C LEU A 190 -22.34 14.62 -24.46
N PHE A 191 -21.71 14.42 -23.30
CA PHE A 191 -20.52 13.59 -23.12
C PHE A 191 -20.67 12.66 -21.90
N PRO A 192 -21.58 11.68 -21.96
CA PRO A 192 -21.91 10.84 -20.80
C PRO A 192 -20.70 10.01 -20.30
N GLU A 193 -19.85 9.58 -21.23
CA GLU A 193 -18.63 8.82 -20.90
C GLU A 193 -17.64 9.61 -20.04
N MET A 194 -17.63 10.95 -20.13
CA MET A 194 -16.66 11.77 -19.39
C MET A 194 -16.85 11.67 -17.88
N PHE A 195 -18.09 11.78 -17.40
CA PHE A 195 -18.38 11.65 -15.96
C PHE A 195 -18.38 10.20 -15.51
N TYR A 196 -18.80 9.29 -16.38
CA TYR A 196 -18.73 7.86 -16.11
C TYR A 196 -17.28 7.39 -15.86
N GLU A 197 -16.32 7.78 -16.71
CA GLU A 197 -14.89 7.49 -16.48
C GLU A 197 -14.38 8.12 -15.17
N LYS A 198 -14.89 9.30 -14.80
CA LYS A 198 -14.57 9.90 -13.52
C LYS A 198 -15.14 9.11 -12.33
N CYS A 199 -16.36 8.56 -12.45
CA CYS A 199 -16.92 7.65 -11.44
C CYS A 199 -16.05 6.39 -11.28
N ARG A 200 -15.53 5.84 -12.39
CA ARG A 200 -14.62 4.69 -12.35
C ARG A 200 -13.35 5.01 -11.58
N GLU A 201 -12.75 6.17 -11.85
CA GLU A 201 -11.60 6.66 -11.08
C GLU A 201 -11.94 6.74 -9.59
N LEU A 202 -13.08 7.35 -9.23
CA LEU A 202 -13.52 7.51 -7.83
C LEU A 202 -13.83 6.17 -7.13
N SER A 203 -14.29 5.15 -7.88
CA SER A 203 -14.39 3.78 -7.36
C SER A 203 -13.02 3.21 -6.96
N TYR A 204 -11.93 3.56 -7.66
CA TYR A 204 -10.58 3.19 -7.25
C TYR A 204 -10.05 4.03 -6.07
N TYR A 205 -10.49 5.28 -5.90
CA TYR A 205 -10.24 6.02 -4.65
C TYR A 205 -10.85 5.27 -3.46
N SER A 206 -12.11 4.86 -3.58
CA SER A 206 -12.79 4.11 -2.52
C SER A 206 -12.12 2.76 -2.26
N ASN A 207 -11.75 2.02 -3.31
CA ASN A 207 -11.02 0.75 -3.20
C ASN A 207 -9.69 0.90 -2.43
N LEU A 208 -8.84 1.86 -2.83
CA LEU A 208 -7.56 2.10 -2.15
C LEU A 208 -7.75 2.66 -0.73
N GLY A 209 -8.77 3.48 -0.50
CA GLY A 209 -9.15 3.94 0.83
C GLY A 209 -9.48 2.78 1.75
N LEU A 210 -10.37 1.88 1.33
CA LEU A 210 -10.71 0.67 2.10
C LEU A 210 -9.52 -0.30 2.26
N PHE A 211 -8.57 -0.30 1.31
CA PHE A 211 -7.33 -1.04 1.46
C PHE A 211 -6.50 -0.52 2.65
N TRP A 212 -6.25 0.80 2.68
CA TRP A 212 -5.42 1.42 3.71
C TRP A 212 -6.12 1.61 5.06
N GLU A 213 -7.46 1.61 5.09
CA GLU A 213 -8.22 1.54 6.34
C GLU A 213 -7.84 0.30 7.17
N VAL A 214 -7.54 -0.82 6.50
CA VAL A 214 -7.03 -2.05 7.14
C VAL A 214 -5.54 -1.94 7.50
N MET A 215 -4.71 -1.48 6.56
CA MET A 215 -3.26 -1.55 6.70
C MET A 215 -2.71 -0.58 7.76
N ALA A 216 -3.33 0.58 7.97
CA ALA A 216 -2.89 1.53 8.98
C ALA A 216 -2.95 0.93 10.41
N PRO A 217 -4.09 0.39 10.89
CA PRO A 217 -4.19 -0.33 12.15
C PRO A 217 -3.21 -1.51 12.28
N VAL A 218 -3.01 -2.29 11.21
CA VAL A 218 -2.04 -3.39 11.20
C VAL A 218 -0.63 -2.87 11.51
N PHE A 219 -0.20 -1.80 10.85
CA PHE A 219 1.12 -1.21 11.08
C PHE A 219 1.26 -0.52 12.44
N PHE A 220 0.22 0.14 12.94
CA PHE A 220 0.22 0.69 14.29
C PHE A 220 0.38 -0.40 15.35
N GLU A 221 -0.42 -1.47 15.28
CA GLU A 221 -0.36 -2.57 16.25
C GLU A 221 1.00 -3.28 16.23
N MET A 222 1.61 -3.45 15.04
CA MET A 222 2.96 -3.99 14.94
C MET A 222 4.01 -3.09 15.60
N SER A 223 3.87 -1.77 15.50
CA SER A 223 4.76 -0.84 16.22
C SER A 223 4.59 -1.00 17.73
N ASP A 224 3.36 -0.99 18.22
CA ASP A 224 3.07 -1.07 19.66
C ASP A 224 3.61 -2.39 20.25
N ILE A 225 3.39 -3.52 19.57
CA ILE A 225 3.92 -4.83 20.00
C ILE A 225 5.45 -4.80 20.08
N TYR A 226 6.13 -4.18 19.12
CA TYR A 226 7.59 -4.08 19.13
C TYR A 226 8.10 -3.20 20.27
N ASP A 227 7.46 -2.05 20.50
CA ASP A 227 7.81 -1.13 21.59
C ASP A 227 7.57 -1.77 22.98
N GLU A 228 6.60 -2.69 23.07
CA GLU A 228 6.35 -3.55 24.24
C GLU A 228 7.41 -4.66 24.42
N GLY A 229 8.44 -4.73 23.56
CA GLY A 229 9.49 -5.74 23.57
C GLY A 229 9.09 -7.05 22.87
N GLY A 230 8.07 -6.99 22.02
CA GLY A 230 7.57 -8.11 21.24
C GLY A 230 8.39 -8.40 19.97
N PHE A 231 7.94 -9.41 19.23
CA PHE A 231 8.58 -10.03 18.06
C PHE A 231 9.98 -10.62 18.31
N ALA A 232 10.08 -11.94 18.16
CA ALA A 232 11.36 -12.65 18.26
C ALA A 232 12.32 -12.37 17.08
N GLY A 233 11.81 -11.89 15.94
CA GLY A 233 12.55 -11.68 14.71
C GLY A 233 11.63 -11.29 13.55
N VAL A 234 12.22 -11.12 12.36
CA VAL A 234 11.49 -10.77 11.13
C VAL A 234 10.40 -11.80 10.77
N PRO A 235 10.60 -13.13 10.90
CA PRO A 235 9.55 -14.11 10.64
C PRO A 235 8.32 -13.92 11.53
N ALA A 236 8.50 -13.63 12.83
CA ALA A 236 7.38 -13.41 13.74
C ALA A 236 6.58 -12.14 13.37
N ALA A 237 7.26 -11.07 12.95
CA ALA A 237 6.61 -9.87 12.43
C ALA A 237 5.87 -10.14 11.11
N MET A 238 6.45 -10.95 10.22
CA MET A 238 5.80 -11.36 8.98
C MET A 238 4.56 -12.23 9.25
N ASP A 239 4.61 -13.16 10.21
CA ASP A 239 3.47 -14.00 10.59
C ASP A 239 2.30 -13.16 11.10
N PHE A 240 2.58 -12.07 11.83
CA PHE A 240 1.53 -11.11 12.22
C PHE A 240 0.83 -10.51 10.99
N LEU A 241 1.59 -10.11 9.96
CA LEU A 241 1.03 -9.62 8.70
C LEU A 241 0.20 -10.69 7.99
N VAL A 242 0.68 -11.93 7.92
CA VAL A 242 -0.05 -13.05 7.30
C VAL A 242 -1.38 -13.28 8.02
N ASN A 243 -1.36 -13.32 9.35
CA ASN A 243 -2.58 -13.48 10.15
C ASN A 243 -3.55 -12.32 9.96
N GLY A 244 -3.05 -11.09 9.93
CA GLY A 244 -3.84 -9.89 9.65
C GLY A 244 -4.51 -9.96 8.27
N ILE A 245 -3.77 -10.34 7.23
CA ILE A 245 -4.29 -10.54 5.86
C ILE A 245 -5.44 -11.56 5.86
N PHE A 246 -5.29 -12.71 6.51
CA PHE A 246 -6.36 -13.71 6.56
C PHE A 246 -7.57 -13.24 7.36
N ALA A 247 -7.36 -12.50 8.45
CA ALA A 247 -8.45 -12.00 9.29
C ALA A 247 -9.34 -11.00 8.56
N VAL A 248 -8.76 -10.19 7.65
CA VAL A 248 -9.49 -9.16 6.88
C VAL A 248 -9.80 -9.56 5.43
N ALA A 249 -9.38 -10.74 4.98
CA ALA A 249 -9.49 -11.16 3.57
C ALA A 249 -10.92 -11.06 3.00
N GLY A 250 -11.93 -11.31 3.83
CA GLY A 250 -13.35 -11.29 3.49
C GLY A 250 -14.06 -9.94 3.70
N ARG A 251 -13.35 -8.89 4.13
CA ARG A 251 -13.96 -7.57 4.38
C ARG A 251 -14.44 -6.95 3.06
N PRO A 252 -15.60 -6.28 3.04
CA PRO A 252 -16.22 -5.86 1.79
C PRO A 252 -15.49 -4.68 1.16
N ILE A 253 -15.37 -4.69 -0.17
CA ILE A 253 -15.02 -3.53 -0.98
C ILE A 253 -16.28 -3.01 -1.66
N TYR A 254 -16.54 -1.71 -1.54
CA TYR A 254 -17.74 -1.05 -2.03
C TYR A 254 -17.43 0.40 -2.40
N HIS A 255 -18.39 1.10 -3.00
CA HIS A 255 -18.30 2.54 -3.25
C HIS A 255 -19.67 3.17 -3.06
N HIS A 256 -19.79 3.97 -2.00
CA HIS A 256 -21.01 4.70 -1.64
C HIS A 256 -20.77 6.20 -1.82
N VAL A 257 -21.60 6.88 -2.59
CA VAL A 257 -21.50 8.33 -2.80
C VAL A 257 -22.62 9.01 -2.03
N TYR A 258 -22.31 10.08 -1.32
CA TYR A 258 -23.31 10.82 -0.55
C TYR A 258 -23.58 12.19 -1.18
N VAL A 259 -24.82 12.39 -1.65
CA VAL A 259 -25.30 13.65 -2.22
C VAL A 259 -26.28 14.28 -1.25
N GLY A 260 -25.81 15.22 -0.43
CA GLY A 260 -26.56 15.66 0.75
C GLY A 260 -26.68 14.51 1.76
N ASP A 261 -27.90 14.19 2.16
CA ASP A 261 -28.21 13.10 3.10
C ASP A 261 -28.50 11.76 2.39
N GLU A 262 -28.52 11.73 1.06
CA GLU A 262 -28.86 10.55 0.27
C GLU A 262 -27.59 9.77 -0.12
N CYS A 263 -27.61 8.46 0.12
CA CYS A 263 -26.55 7.53 -0.27
C CYS A 263 -26.87 6.86 -1.61
N PHE A 264 -25.94 6.94 -2.55
CA PHE A 264 -25.96 6.26 -3.84
C PHE A 264 -24.89 5.17 -3.86
N GLU A 265 -25.32 3.91 -3.83
CA GLU A 265 -24.41 2.77 -3.96
C GLU A 265 -23.99 2.60 -5.43
N LEU A 266 -22.78 3.07 -5.77
CA LEU A 266 -22.19 2.82 -7.09
C LEU A 266 -21.71 1.37 -7.20
N ILE A 267 -21.11 0.86 -6.12
CA ILE A 267 -20.77 -0.55 -5.97
C ILE A 267 -21.36 -0.99 -4.63
N PRO A 268 -22.49 -1.72 -4.62
CA PRO A 268 -23.11 -2.17 -3.38
C PRO A 268 -22.30 -3.31 -2.75
N LYS A 269 -22.37 -3.43 -1.42
CA LYS A 269 -21.73 -4.55 -0.69
C LYS A 269 -22.24 -5.93 -1.16
N SER A 270 -23.46 -5.99 -1.72
CA SER A 270 -24.05 -7.22 -2.27
C SER A 270 -23.32 -7.79 -3.50
N CYS A 271 -22.44 -7.03 -4.15
CA CYS A 271 -21.56 -7.55 -5.21
C CYS A 271 -20.59 -8.63 -4.69
N GLY A 272 -20.34 -8.66 -3.37
CA GLY A 272 -19.48 -9.67 -2.75
C GLY A 272 -17.99 -9.50 -3.06
N PHE A 273 -17.55 -8.30 -3.41
CA PHE A 273 -16.12 -7.98 -3.54
C PHE A 273 -15.47 -7.97 -2.16
N THR A 274 -14.32 -8.60 -2.04
CA THR A 274 -13.60 -8.74 -0.79
C THR A 274 -12.20 -8.13 -0.85
N TRP A 275 -11.71 -7.73 0.31
CA TRP A 275 -10.47 -6.98 0.46
C TRP A 275 -9.27 -7.69 -0.15
N LEU A 276 -9.15 -9.02 0.01
CA LEU A 276 -7.99 -9.76 -0.51
C LEU A 276 -7.91 -9.72 -2.04
N TYR A 277 -9.01 -10.09 -2.72
CA TYR A 277 -9.00 -10.29 -4.17
C TYR A 277 -9.20 -9.01 -4.97
N GLU A 278 -9.94 -8.04 -4.44
CA GLU A 278 -10.27 -6.81 -5.17
C GLU A 278 -9.40 -5.61 -4.79
N ALA A 279 -8.69 -5.65 -3.65
CA ALA A 279 -7.86 -4.54 -3.21
C ALA A 279 -6.41 -4.97 -2.95
N ALA A 280 -6.15 -5.95 -2.08
CA ALA A 280 -4.80 -6.26 -1.62
C ALA A 280 -3.90 -6.87 -2.71
N LEU A 281 -4.35 -7.94 -3.39
CA LEU A 281 -3.56 -8.55 -4.47
C LEU A 281 -3.36 -7.59 -5.66
N PRO A 282 -4.41 -6.89 -6.16
CA PRO A 282 -4.23 -5.90 -7.20
C PRO A 282 -3.33 -4.73 -6.78
N TYR A 283 -3.38 -4.29 -5.51
CA TYR A 283 -2.50 -3.23 -4.99
C TYR A 283 -1.03 -3.65 -5.02
N VAL A 284 -0.71 -4.86 -4.55
CA VAL A 284 0.66 -5.38 -4.56
C VAL A 284 1.19 -5.42 -6.00
N GLU A 285 0.41 -5.93 -6.94
CA GLU A 285 0.80 -5.98 -8.35
C GLU A 285 0.97 -4.56 -8.95
N ALA A 286 -0.01 -3.68 -8.73
CA ALA A 286 -0.03 -2.32 -9.29
C ALA A 286 1.07 -1.42 -8.73
N VAL A 287 1.32 -1.47 -7.41
CA VAL A 287 2.14 -0.48 -6.70
C VAL A 287 3.51 -1.03 -6.36
N PHE A 288 3.61 -2.31 -5.95
CA PHE A 288 4.90 -2.87 -5.53
C PHE A 288 5.71 -3.41 -6.70
N TYR A 289 5.05 -4.04 -7.67
CA TYR A 289 5.72 -4.58 -8.86
C TYR A 289 5.76 -3.55 -10.00
N ARG A 290 4.59 -3.09 -10.47
CA ARG A 290 4.49 -2.37 -11.74
C ARG A 290 4.78 -0.88 -11.60
N THR A 291 3.83 -0.13 -11.05
CA THR A 291 3.68 1.33 -11.03
C THR A 291 4.01 2.06 -12.34
N ALA A 292 3.63 3.32 -12.46
CA ALA A 292 3.94 4.08 -13.67
C ALA A 292 5.45 4.46 -13.70
N PRO A 293 6.15 4.35 -14.85
CA PRO A 293 7.58 4.64 -14.95
C PRO A 293 7.93 6.03 -14.43
N PHE A 294 9.01 6.18 -13.65
CA PHE A 294 9.34 7.50 -13.10
C PHE A 294 9.83 8.45 -14.20
N ARG A 295 9.26 9.65 -14.21
CA ARG A 295 9.48 10.64 -15.27
C ARG A 295 10.92 11.19 -15.22
N GLY A 296 11.55 11.15 -14.06
CA GLY A 296 12.96 11.51 -13.87
C GLY A 296 13.97 10.41 -14.23
N THR A 297 13.55 9.15 -14.42
CA THR A 297 14.51 8.03 -14.64
C THR A 297 14.33 7.30 -15.97
N LYS A 298 13.18 7.42 -16.63
CA LYS A 298 12.89 6.74 -17.90
C LYS A 298 12.37 7.71 -18.94
N SER A 299 12.86 7.57 -20.18
CA SER A 299 12.33 8.31 -21.32
C SER A 299 11.07 7.65 -21.86
N TYR A 300 10.00 8.42 -21.96
CA TYR A 300 8.74 8.03 -22.60
C TYR A 300 8.80 8.15 -24.13
N ASN A 301 9.97 8.48 -24.69
CA ASN A 301 10.16 8.50 -26.14
C ASN A 301 9.96 7.08 -26.69
N ALA A 302 8.90 6.89 -27.49
CA ALA A 302 8.54 5.62 -28.09
C ALA A 302 9.67 5.01 -28.95
N GLN A 303 10.57 5.83 -29.49
CA GLN A 303 11.72 5.36 -30.28
C GLN A 303 12.88 4.83 -29.42
N ALA A 304 12.97 5.26 -28.15
CA ALA A 304 14.07 4.90 -27.27
C ALA A 304 13.88 3.51 -26.62
N GLY A 305 12.66 2.97 -26.61
CA GLY A 305 12.36 1.63 -26.10
C GLY A 305 12.66 1.43 -24.61
N GLN A 306 12.71 2.49 -23.80
CA GLN A 306 13.03 2.41 -22.36
C GLN A 306 11.83 2.05 -21.47
N VAL A 307 10.61 2.27 -21.98
CA VAL A 307 9.36 1.87 -21.33
C VAL A 307 8.78 0.69 -22.13
N PRO A 308 8.51 -0.46 -21.49
CA PRO A 308 7.88 -1.60 -22.15
C PRO A 308 6.54 -1.24 -22.81
N GLN A 309 6.19 -1.97 -23.87
CA GLN A 309 4.89 -1.81 -24.51
C GLN A 309 3.78 -2.52 -23.73
N ASP A 310 4.10 -3.69 -23.15
CA ASP A 310 3.18 -4.46 -22.32
C ASP A 310 3.27 -4.00 -20.86
N GLN A 311 2.12 -3.76 -20.22
CA GLN A 311 2.03 -3.40 -18.81
C GLN A 311 2.53 -4.51 -17.88
N ASN A 312 2.46 -5.77 -18.29
CA ASN A 312 2.95 -6.91 -17.51
C ASN A 312 4.47 -6.86 -17.27
N ASP A 313 5.20 -6.15 -18.14
CA ASP A 313 6.66 -5.99 -18.03
C ASP A 313 7.07 -4.78 -17.19
N PHE A 314 6.11 -4.02 -16.64
CA PHE A 314 6.40 -2.84 -15.83
C PHE A 314 7.07 -3.25 -14.52
N HIS A 315 8.16 -2.55 -14.19
CA HIS A 315 9.10 -2.91 -13.13
C HIS A 315 9.63 -1.64 -12.48
N TYR A 316 8.70 -0.76 -12.09
CA TYR A 316 8.99 0.56 -11.54
C TYR A 316 8.46 0.72 -10.11
N GLY A 317 7.73 -0.28 -9.61
CA GLY A 317 7.23 -0.31 -8.24
C GLY A 317 8.36 -0.37 -7.22
N ILE A 318 8.03 -0.22 -5.95
CA ILE A 318 9.04 -0.09 -4.88
C ILE A 318 10.05 -1.24 -4.83
N LEU A 319 9.69 -2.45 -5.26
CA LEU A 319 10.60 -3.60 -5.27
C LEU A 319 11.71 -3.48 -6.34
N TYR A 320 11.49 -2.65 -7.37
CA TYR A 320 12.44 -2.40 -8.47
C TYR A 320 12.99 -0.97 -8.47
N ALA A 321 12.38 -0.07 -7.70
CA ALA A 321 12.72 1.33 -7.68
C ALA A 321 14.21 1.55 -7.33
N ASP A 322 14.86 2.46 -8.07
CA ASP A 322 16.08 3.08 -7.62
C ASP A 322 15.72 4.20 -6.63
N VAL A 323 16.19 4.07 -5.40
CA VAL A 323 15.84 4.94 -4.27
C VAL A 323 16.90 6.00 -3.98
N PHE A 324 18.08 5.92 -4.59
CA PHE A 324 19.11 6.96 -4.46
C PHE A 324 18.71 8.34 -5.00
N PRO A 325 17.92 8.46 -6.10
CA PRO A 325 17.49 9.78 -6.57
C PRO A 325 16.28 10.34 -5.80
N VAL A 326 15.85 9.72 -4.70
CA VAL A 326 14.81 10.32 -3.82
C VAL A 326 15.24 11.73 -3.39
N GLY A 327 14.31 12.68 -3.38
CA GLY A 327 14.58 14.10 -3.13
C GLY A 327 14.89 14.91 -4.40
N SER A 328 15.06 14.26 -5.55
CA SER A 328 15.26 14.93 -6.85
C SER A 328 13.97 15.08 -7.65
N ALA A 329 14.02 15.93 -8.68
CA ALA A 329 12.87 16.22 -9.53
C ALA A 329 12.43 15.00 -10.37
N GLY A 330 11.11 14.77 -10.46
CA GLY A 330 10.54 13.71 -11.29
C GLY A 330 10.54 12.30 -10.66
N ILE A 331 10.78 12.20 -9.34
CA ILE A 331 10.80 10.96 -8.56
C ILE A 331 9.61 10.92 -7.58
N PRO A 332 8.47 10.29 -7.93
CA PRO A 332 7.25 10.31 -7.13
C PRO A 332 7.36 9.79 -5.69
N PRO A 333 8.14 8.73 -5.38
CA PRO A 333 8.28 8.23 -4.01
C PRO A 333 8.78 9.27 -3.00
N THR A 334 9.46 10.34 -3.47
CA THR A 334 9.91 11.46 -2.63
C THR A 334 8.78 12.05 -1.78
N LEU A 335 7.57 12.12 -2.32
CA LEU A 335 6.39 12.62 -1.61
C LEU A 335 6.09 11.81 -0.35
N LEU A 336 6.15 10.47 -0.46
CA LEU A 336 5.96 9.59 0.67
C LEU A 336 7.14 9.64 1.65
N MET A 337 8.38 9.70 1.14
CA MET A 337 9.56 9.75 2.00
C MET A 337 9.56 11.02 2.86
N GLN A 338 9.12 12.15 2.29
CA GLN A 338 8.93 13.40 3.04
C GLN A 338 7.84 13.24 4.12
N ASP A 339 6.68 12.68 3.76
CA ASP A 339 5.61 12.45 4.74
C ASP A 339 6.07 11.58 5.91
N MET A 340 6.74 10.47 5.63
CA MET A 340 7.24 9.56 6.67
C MET A 340 8.35 10.17 7.53
N LEU A 341 9.14 11.12 6.98
CA LEU A 341 10.20 11.79 7.73
C LEU A 341 9.67 12.50 8.98
N HIS A 342 8.45 13.03 8.92
CA HIS A 342 7.81 13.73 10.05
C HIS A 342 7.44 12.82 11.22
N PHE A 343 7.31 11.51 10.97
CA PHE A 343 6.75 10.54 11.90
C PHE A 343 7.73 9.41 12.24
N LEU A 344 9.03 9.65 12.01
CA LEU A 344 10.07 8.68 12.36
C LEU A 344 10.10 8.44 13.87
N PRO A 345 10.10 7.17 14.31
CA PRO A 345 10.31 6.87 15.71
C PRO A 345 11.76 7.21 16.12
N PRO A 346 12.02 7.56 17.40
CA PRO A 346 13.33 8.02 17.85
C PRO A 346 14.48 7.06 17.55
N TYR A 347 14.25 5.74 17.70
CA TYR A 347 15.28 4.74 17.44
C TYR A 347 15.70 4.68 15.97
N LEU A 348 14.80 4.97 15.02
CA LEU A 348 15.11 4.98 13.60
C LEU A 348 15.80 6.29 13.19
N LEU A 349 15.44 7.41 13.82
CA LEU A 349 16.14 8.69 13.68
C LEU A 349 17.59 8.59 14.16
N GLU A 350 17.81 8.07 15.38
CA GLU A 350 19.15 7.86 15.94
C GLU A 350 19.99 6.93 15.06
N TYR A 351 19.36 5.90 14.49
CA TYR A 351 20.00 5.01 13.56
C TYR A 351 20.47 5.73 12.28
N TYR A 352 19.63 6.55 11.64
CA TYR A 352 20.02 7.29 10.44
C TYR A 352 21.11 8.33 10.71
N GLN A 353 21.09 8.97 11.88
CA GLN A 353 22.13 9.94 12.29
C GLN A 353 23.54 9.31 12.38
N GLN A 354 23.61 7.99 12.64
CA GLN A 354 24.88 7.27 12.77
C GLN A 354 25.43 6.70 11.45
N HIS A 355 24.68 6.81 10.35
CA HIS A 355 25.03 6.19 9.08
C HIS A 355 25.10 7.21 7.94
N CYS A 356 25.84 6.86 6.89
CA CYS A 356 25.94 7.62 5.65
C CYS A 356 26.23 9.13 5.88
N ARG A 357 25.31 10.02 5.47
CA ARG A 357 25.46 11.48 5.68
C ARG A 357 24.62 12.00 6.84
N GLY A 358 24.21 11.13 7.76
CA GLY A 358 23.44 11.50 8.94
C GLY A 358 22.09 12.10 8.55
N GLU A 359 21.83 13.33 8.99
CA GLU A 359 20.57 14.03 8.72
C GLU A 359 20.43 14.50 7.25
N ASP A 360 21.55 14.66 6.54
CA ASP A 360 21.55 15.27 5.19
C ASP A 360 20.93 14.35 4.11
N ASP A 361 21.01 13.03 4.27
CA ASP A 361 20.51 12.04 3.29
C ASP A 361 19.41 11.14 3.86
N MET A 362 18.73 11.57 4.92
CA MET A 362 17.68 10.78 5.57
C MET A 362 16.58 10.31 4.61
N LEU A 363 16.19 11.10 3.61
CA LEU A 363 15.19 10.67 2.64
C LEU A 363 15.63 9.45 1.82
N ILE A 364 16.93 9.34 1.52
CA ILE A 364 17.50 8.19 0.79
C ILE A 364 17.55 6.98 1.70
N GLN A 365 18.09 7.15 2.92
CA GLN A 365 18.13 6.08 3.93
C GLN A 365 16.72 5.55 4.21
N LEU A 366 15.74 6.44 4.35
CA LEU A 366 14.33 6.13 4.55
C LEU A 366 13.73 5.41 3.33
N GLY A 367 14.08 5.79 2.11
CA GLY A 367 13.70 5.08 0.88
C GLY A 367 14.18 3.63 0.85
N ILE A 368 15.41 3.38 1.31
CA ILE A 368 16.00 2.03 1.38
C ILE A 368 15.32 1.20 2.45
N THR A 369 15.13 1.76 3.64
CA THR A 369 14.43 1.08 4.73
C THR A 369 12.99 0.77 4.33
N PHE A 370 12.30 1.71 3.67
CA PHE A 370 10.97 1.49 3.11
C PHE A 370 10.95 0.37 2.08
N GLN A 371 11.92 0.35 1.16
CA GLN A 371 12.05 -0.73 0.18
C GLN A 371 12.24 -2.10 0.86
N ARG A 372 13.08 -2.21 1.89
CA ARG A 372 13.21 -3.43 2.72
C ARG A 372 11.86 -3.81 3.33
N SER A 373 11.19 -2.88 3.99
CA SER A 373 9.87 -3.12 4.60
C SER A 373 8.87 -3.65 3.58
N MET A 374 8.84 -3.12 2.36
CA MET A 374 7.93 -3.59 1.31
C MET A 374 8.30 -4.99 0.77
N TYR A 375 9.58 -5.38 0.80
CA TYR A 375 9.96 -6.79 0.59
C TYR A 375 9.40 -7.69 1.69
N ASN A 376 9.39 -7.25 2.96
CA ASN A 376 8.78 -8.03 4.04
C ASN A 376 7.26 -8.15 3.88
N VAL A 377 6.55 -7.06 3.57
CA VAL A 377 5.11 -7.08 3.27
C VAL A 377 4.81 -8.02 2.09
N THR A 378 5.59 -7.94 1.01
CA THR A 378 5.43 -8.82 -0.15
C THR A 378 5.69 -10.28 0.21
N SER A 379 6.63 -10.56 1.12
CA SER A 379 6.88 -11.91 1.63
C SER A 379 5.66 -12.44 2.39
N ALA A 380 5.01 -11.61 3.20
CA ALA A 380 3.77 -11.98 3.89
C ALA A 380 2.67 -12.33 2.89
N VAL A 381 2.52 -11.56 1.81
CA VAL A 381 1.55 -11.85 0.74
C VAL A 381 1.87 -13.18 0.03
N ILE A 382 3.13 -13.43 -0.30
CA ILE A 382 3.57 -14.70 -0.90
C ILE A 382 3.27 -15.88 0.04
N GLN A 383 3.53 -15.74 1.34
CA GLN A 383 3.24 -16.78 2.33
C GLN A 383 1.73 -17.01 2.49
N ALA A 384 0.93 -15.94 2.56
CA ALA A 384 -0.52 -16.02 2.63
C ALA A 384 -1.12 -16.70 1.40
N LEU A 385 -0.67 -16.34 0.19
CA LEU A 385 -1.10 -16.98 -1.06
C LEU A 385 -0.74 -18.47 -1.09
N ARG A 386 0.49 -18.82 -0.70
CA ARG A 386 0.91 -20.22 -0.60
C ARG A 386 0.04 -20.98 0.39
N ALA A 387 -0.24 -20.42 1.57
CA ALA A 387 -1.10 -21.06 2.56
C ALA A 387 -2.55 -21.19 2.10
N ALA A 388 -3.05 -20.27 1.27
CA ALA A 388 -4.41 -20.32 0.72
C ALA A 388 -4.57 -21.33 -0.43
N LEU A 389 -3.53 -21.55 -1.24
CA LEU A 389 -3.63 -22.28 -2.51
C LEU A 389 -2.87 -23.61 -2.53
N LEU A 390 -1.93 -23.81 -1.62
CA LEU A 390 -0.99 -24.94 -1.63
C LEU A 390 -0.95 -25.61 -0.26
N TYR A 391 0.24 -26.08 0.15
CA TYR A 391 0.41 -26.99 1.27
C TYR A 391 1.10 -26.30 2.46
N PRO A 392 0.89 -26.79 3.70
CA PRO A 392 1.70 -26.39 4.86
C PRO A 392 3.20 -26.60 4.63
N LEU A 393 4.04 -25.82 5.31
CA LEU A 393 5.51 -25.92 5.16
C LEU A 393 6.08 -27.16 5.88
N ASP A 394 5.37 -27.69 6.86
CA ASP A 394 5.70 -28.87 7.65
C ASP A 394 5.11 -30.18 7.07
N ASP A 395 4.57 -30.14 5.85
CA ASP A 395 4.02 -31.30 5.17
C ASP A 395 5.11 -32.36 4.92
N GLN A 396 4.80 -33.62 5.22
CA GLN A 396 5.74 -34.73 5.12
C GLN A 396 5.82 -35.32 3.70
N ASN A 397 4.93 -34.93 2.79
CA ASN A 397 4.91 -35.41 1.41
C ASN A 397 5.90 -34.59 0.55
N PRO A 398 6.98 -35.20 0.01
CA PRO A 398 7.96 -34.49 -0.81
C PRO A 398 7.35 -33.82 -2.06
N ARG A 399 6.22 -34.34 -2.58
CA ARG A 399 5.52 -33.72 -3.71
C ARG A 399 4.82 -32.42 -3.31
N HIS A 400 4.28 -32.33 -2.10
CA HIS A 400 3.65 -31.12 -1.59
C HIS A 400 4.69 -30.02 -1.35
N LEU A 401 5.82 -30.39 -0.74
CA LEU A 401 6.95 -29.46 -0.56
C LEU A 401 7.53 -29.00 -1.91
N MET A 402 7.61 -29.88 -2.91
CA MET A 402 8.05 -29.50 -4.25
C MET A 402 7.05 -28.55 -4.93
N ALA A 403 5.75 -28.71 -4.73
CA ALA A 403 4.76 -27.76 -5.25
C ALA A 403 4.91 -26.37 -4.61
N ASN A 404 5.16 -26.31 -3.29
CA ASN A 404 5.50 -25.05 -2.61
C ASN A 404 6.79 -24.43 -3.18
N ARG A 405 7.83 -25.24 -3.42
CA ARG A 405 9.06 -24.77 -4.06
C ARG A 405 8.81 -24.17 -5.44
N GLN A 406 8.08 -24.87 -6.30
CA GLN A 406 7.78 -24.40 -7.66
C GLN A 406 7.04 -23.07 -7.62
N PHE A 407 6.13 -22.89 -6.66
CA PHE A 407 5.46 -21.62 -6.43
C PHE A 407 6.44 -20.52 -5.99
N PHE A 408 7.30 -20.78 -5.00
CA PHE A 408 8.29 -19.79 -4.57
C PHE A 408 9.30 -19.45 -5.66
N GLU A 409 9.78 -20.45 -6.42
CA GLU A 409 10.64 -20.25 -7.59
C GLU A 409 9.94 -19.36 -8.64
N ALA A 410 8.68 -19.63 -8.97
CA ALA A 410 7.91 -18.78 -9.89
C ALA A 410 7.74 -17.34 -9.39
N GLN A 411 7.58 -17.12 -8.07
CA GLN A 411 7.59 -15.77 -7.51
C GLN A 411 8.98 -15.12 -7.62
N MET A 412 10.05 -15.88 -7.41
CA MET A 412 11.42 -15.38 -7.46
C MET A 412 11.94 -15.13 -8.88
N ASP A 413 11.39 -15.82 -9.88
CA ASP A 413 11.66 -15.59 -11.31
C ASP A 413 11.38 -14.13 -11.69
N ARG A 414 10.38 -13.50 -11.07
CA ARG A 414 10.05 -12.08 -11.25
C ARG A 414 11.22 -11.16 -10.91
N PHE A 415 12.08 -11.57 -9.97
CA PHE A 415 13.24 -10.82 -9.48
C PHE A 415 14.58 -11.28 -10.08
N VAL A 416 14.59 -12.16 -11.09
CA VAL A 416 15.82 -12.54 -11.81
C VAL A 416 16.35 -11.37 -12.66
N ARG A 417 15.44 -10.47 -13.03
CA ARG A 417 15.72 -9.26 -13.80
C ARG A 417 16.77 -8.38 -13.11
N PRO A 418 17.67 -7.71 -13.87
CA PRO A 418 18.73 -6.89 -13.30
C PRO A 418 18.22 -5.64 -12.57
N GLU A 419 17.01 -5.16 -12.87
CA GLU A 419 16.43 -4.00 -12.18
C GLU A 419 15.87 -4.33 -10.79
N ALA A 420 15.70 -5.62 -10.45
CA ALA A 420 15.16 -6.02 -9.16
C ALA A 420 16.14 -5.74 -8.03
N ARG A 421 15.65 -5.14 -6.94
CA ARG A 421 16.45 -4.80 -5.75
C ARG A 421 16.60 -5.93 -4.74
N LEU A 422 16.10 -7.13 -5.06
CA LEU A 422 16.08 -8.26 -4.14
C LEU A 422 17.49 -8.61 -3.65
N ARG A 423 18.51 -8.54 -4.52
CA ARG A 423 19.93 -8.79 -4.16
C ARG A 423 20.52 -7.69 -3.29
N ASP A 424 20.17 -6.44 -3.58
CA ASP A 424 20.67 -5.28 -2.85
C ASP A 424 20.18 -5.32 -1.40
N VAL A 425 18.88 -5.57 -1.18
CA VAL A 425 18.29 -5.64 0.16
C VAL A 425 18.77 -6.83 1.00
N GLN A 426 19.48 -7.81 0.41
CA GLN A 426 20.12 -8.88 1.19
C GLN A 426 21.33 -8.38 1.98
N ARG A 427 21.95 -7.28 1.56
CA ARG A 427 23.22 -6.83 2.12
C ARG A 427 22.98 -5.71 3.12
N GLN A 428 23.62 -5.76 4.29
CA GLN A 428 23.50 -4.70 5.31
C GLN A 428 24.23 -3.40 4.96
N ASP A 429 25.10 -3.43 3.95
CA ASP A 429 25.82 -2.25 3.45
C ASP A 429 25.08 -1.51 2.33
N TYR A 430 23.90 -2.00 1.89
CA TYR A 430 23.01 -1.24 1.01
C TYR A 430 22.24 -0.21 1.83
N ARG A 431 22.69 1.05 1.74
CA ARG A 431 22.31 2.23 2.53
C ARG A 431 22.46 3.53 1.74
#